data_AF-A0A1S3T080-F1
#
_entry.id   AF-A0A1S3T080-F1
#
_cell.length_a   1.000
_cell.length_b   1.000
_cell.length_c   1.000
_cell.angle_alpha   90.00
_cell.angle_beta   90.00
_cell.angle_gamma   90.00
#
_symmetry.space_group_name_H-M   'P 1'
#
loop_
_entity.id
_entity.type
_entity.pdbx_description
1 polymer ?
#
loop_
_entity_poly.entity_id
_entity_poly.type
_entity_poly.pdbx_seq_one_letter_code
_entity_poly.pdbx_strand_id
1 'polypeptide(L)'
;MTPTKTSQDGSHHDSSVVASASNFPPTQIHINKGSILTPSDGSGDSAGWSATVKTPASGTTRATASQARGAGAKTTDARYAKKNIPTVRYHPDIPEKKPEAHQHSHSPVKSSQVRGKPLISPPRTNQVGGSSVVSPPRPEAMPLGLGQKMEGGVVEAVEVQTRGQRENPSWFAWRQNCITASIAHRLAHSRFVTGQSQTPPASYLASITGRGTNVKTRAMNWGIEREAEAVRRYQSLKSKALGRAVRVQECGLFIDPKRPWLAGSPDGIVEDQRTGQRLLCLEVKCPYKHRLNTVAQACREDPAFCLTIQDQGVGQVRYHLKPDHTYYTQIQCQLAVTGLTQADLVVFTLKETAIIPVTFDPTFWDDTLVKLEMFYTNAVLPYVRDNGLDVPAMRPEE
;
A
#
# COMPACT_ATOMS: atom_id res chain seq x y z
N MET A 1 -29.19 41.37 -67.32
CA MET A 1 -30.54 41.30 -66.72
C MET A 1 -30.40 40.73 -65.31
N THR A 2 -31.23 41.21 -64.38
CA THR A 2 -31.43 40.74 -63.00
C THR A 2 -32.95 40.68 -62.76
N PRO A 3 -33.49 40.08 -61.66
CA PRO A 3 -32.84 39.41 -60.51
C PRO A 3 -32.97 37.85 -60.63
N THR A 4 -33.15 36.95 -59.64
CA THR A 4 -33.53 37.04 -58.20
C THR A 4 -33.16 35.75 -57.41
N LYS A 5 -32.93 35.93 -56.09
CA LYS A 5 -33.36 35.13 -54.89
C LYS A 5 -34.00 33.73 -55.08
N THR A 6 -33.87 32.72 -54.20
CA THR A 6 -33.35 32.55 -52.81
C THR A 6 -33.23 31.04 -52.48
N SER A 7 -32.61 30.48 -51.43
CA SER A 7 -31.73 30.95 -50.32
C SER A 7 -30.92 29.76 -49.72
N GLN A 8 -30.00 30.05 -48.79
CA GLN A 8 -29.64 29.36 -47.50
C GLN A 8 -29.79 27.82 -47.29
N ASP A 9 -28.95 27.13 -46.50
CA ASP A 9 -27.80 27.60 -45.67
C ASP A 9 -26.75 26.52 -45.33
N GLY A 10 -25.54 26.98 -44.97
CA GLY A 10 -24.67 26.46 -43.90
C GLY A 10 -24.10 25.03 -43.88
N SER A 11 -22.77 24.92 -44.04
CA SER A 11 -21.90 24.04 -43.23
C SER A 11 -20.43 24.50 -43.25
N HIS A 12 -19.72 24.43 -42.12
CA HIS A 12 -18.37 25.00 -41.94
C HIS A 12 -17.20 24.03 -42.21
N HIS A 13 -15.99 24.62 -42.29
CA HIS A 13 -14.68 24.05 -41.92
C HIS A 13 -14.73 23.35 -40.52
N ASP A 14 -13.76 22.52 -40.09
CA ASP A 14 -12.31 22.63 -40.31
C ASP A 14 -11.54 21.31 -40.12
N SER A 15 -10.22 21.33 -40.40
CA SER A 15 -9.31 20.16 -40.39
C SER A 15 -8.72 19.86 -39.01
N SER A 16 -9.05 18.72 -38.42
CA SER A 16 -8.54 18.33 -37.10
C SER A 16 -7.13 17.70 -37.15
N VAL A 17 -6.10 18.43 -36.74
CA VAL A 17 -4.77 17.88 -36.46
C VAL A 17 -4.78 17.09 -35.14
N VAL A 18 -4.27 15.87 -35.15
CA VAL A 18 -4.25 14.98 -33.97
C VAL A 18 -3.10 15.36 -33.03
N ALA A 19 -3.41 16.13 -31.99
CA ALA A 19 -2.46 16.43 -30.90
C ALA A 19 -2.38 15.27 -29.90
N SER A 20 -1.19 14.70 -29.72
CA SER A 20 -0.93 13.65 -28.72
C SER A 20 -0.95 14.22 -27.29
N ALA A 21 -1.84 13.70 -26.43
CA ALA A 21 -1.88 14.09 -25.04
C ALA A 21 -0.63 13.61 -24.29
N SER A 22 0.09 14.54 -23.67
CA SER A 22 1.31 14.26 -22.91
C SER A 22 1.01 13.74 -21.50
N ASN A 23 1.66 12.64 -21.12
CA ASN A 23 1.60 12.08 -19.76
C ASN A 23 2.35 12.97 -18.77
N PHE A 24 1.62 13.77 -17.98
CA PHE A 24 2.17 14.47 -16.83
C PHE A 24 2.07 13.62 -15.55
N PRO A 25 3.15 13.48 -14.76
CA PRO A 25 3.11 12.75 -13.49
C PRO A 25 2.28 13.52 -12.44
N PRO A 26 1.62 12.85 -11.50
CA PRO A 26 0.74 13.50 -10.52
C PRO A 26 1.49 14.52 -9.66
N THR A 27 0.87 15.69 -9.47
CA THR A 27 1.38 16.81 -8.68
C THR A 27 1.20 16.54 -7.18
N GLN A 28 2.27 16.69 -6.40
CA GLN A 28 2.23 16.47 -4.95
C GLN A 28 1.72 17.72 -4.21
N ILE A 29 0.55 17.61 -3.59
CA ILE A 29 -0.10 18.75 -2.93
C ILE A 29 0.64 19.16 -1.66
N HIS A 30 0.94 20.45 -1.58
CA HIS A 30 1.37 21.13 -0.36
C HIS A 30 0.39 22.24 -0.03
N ILE A 31 0.12 22.45 1.27
CA ILE A 31 -0.71 23.55 1.77
C ILE A 31 0.07 24.27 2.86
N ASN A 32 0.80 25.32 2.49
CA ASN A 32 1.40 26.25 3.46
C ASN A 32 0.29 27.05 4.15
N LYS A 33 0.17 26.92 5.47
CA LYS A 33 -0.57 27.87 6.31
C LYS A 33 0.41 28.86 6.93
N GLY A 34 0.48 30.07 6.38
CA GLY A 34 1.27 31.18 6.92
C GLY A 34 0.41 32.43 7.09
N SER A 35 -0.29 32.55 8.21
CA SER A 35 -1.04 33.76 8.60
C SER A 35 -1.30 33.78 10.12
N ILE A 36 -0.42 34.44 10.89
CA ILE A 36 -0.75 35.02 12.20
C ILE A 36 -0.21 36.45 12.17
N LEU A 37 -1.01 37.37 12.72
CA LEU A 37 -0.80 38.82 12.63
C LEU A 37 0.20 39.32 13.68
N THR A 38 0.94 40.37 13.35
CA THR A 38 1.61 41.23 14.34
C THR A 38 0.60 42.19 14.99
N PRO A 39 0.83 42.51 16.27
CA PRO A 39 0.68 43.89 16.74
C PRO A 39 2.01 44.43 17.29
N SER A 40 2.15 45.75 17.31
CA SER A 40 3.31 46.49 17.82
C SER A 40 3.07 47.08 19.21
N ASP A 41 4.15 47.18 19.99
CA ASP A 41 4.48 48.15 21.05
C ASP A 41 3.48 48.44 22.20
N GLY A 42 3.98 48.36 23.43
CA GLY A 42 3.22 48.65 24.66
C GLY A 42 4.06 48.51 25.94
N SER A 43 4.79 49.57 26.29
CA SER A 43 5.64 49.77 27.47
C SER A 43 5.10 49.27 28.83
N GLY A 44 5.99 48.73 29.68
CA GLY A 44 5.75 48.47 31.12
C GLY A 44 7.02 48.04 31.87
N ASP A 45 7.25 48.59 33.07
CA ASP A 45 8.58 48.62 33.72
C ASP A 45 8.82 47.59 34.85
N SER A 46 10.13 47.38 35.10
CA SER A 46 10.78 47.12 36.41
C SER A 46 10.84 45.69 37.02
N ALA A 47 11.89 45.50 37.84
CA ALA A 47 12.22 44.38 38.73
C ALA A 47 12.33 42.95 38.11
N GLY A 48 13.49 42.26 38.06
CA GLY A 48 14.86 42.64 38.41
C GLY A 48 15.45 41.95 39.64
N TRP A 49 16.26 40.90 39.44
CA TRP A 49 17.35 40.49 40.34
C TRP A 49 18.43 39.69 39.58
N SER A 50 19.66 39.71 40.09
CA SER A 50 20.88 39.36 39.35
C SER A 50 21.59 38.11 39.88
N ALA A 51 22.17 37.31 38.98
CA ALA A 51 23.29 36.42 39.30
C ALA A 51 24.17 36.13 38.07
N THR A 52 25.27 36.88 37.95
CA THR A 52 26.37 36.64 37.00
C THR A 52 27.06 35.28 37.28
N VAL A 53 27.77 34.70 36.29
CA VAL A 53 29.24 34.45 36.34
C VAL A 53 29.75 33.56 35.17
N LYS A 54 30.79 34.08 34.50
CA LYS A 54 31.84 33.44 33.67
C LYS A 54 31.50 32.67 32.37
N THR A 55 31.98 33.27 31.27
CA THR A 55 32.63 32.58 30.14
C THR A 55 34.01 31.99 30.55
N PRO A 56 34.62 31.18 29.69
CA PRO A 56 35.88 31.64 29.07
C PRO A 56 35.85 31.52 27.54
N ALA A 57 36.89 32.04 26.86
CA ALA A 57 36.93 32.15 25.40
C ALA A 57 38.25 31.66 24.77
N SER A 58 38.13 30.96 23.64
CA SER A 58 39.13 30.86 22.57
C SER A 58 38.42 30.26 21.31
N GLY A 59 38.81 30.55 20.06
CA GLY A 59 39.79 31.53 19.58
C GLY A 59 40.95 30.92 18.80
N THR A 60 40.77 30.65 17.50
CA THR A 60 41.81 30.60 16.43
C THR A 60 41.10 30.57 15.05
N THR A 61 41.78 31.01 13.98
CA THR A 61 41.17 31.38 12.69
C THR A 61 41.53 30.47 11.50
N ARG A 62 40.51 30.18 10.67
CA ARG A 62 40.49 30.32 9.19
C ARG A 62 41.67 29.75 8.35
N ALA A 63 41.37 28.74 7.54
CA ALA A 63 42.00 28.53 6.24
C ALA A 63 40.96 27.98 5.22
N THR A 64 41.10 28.33 3.95
CA THR A 64 40.18 27.95 2.86
C THR A 64 40.94 27.32 1.70
N ALA A 65 40.48 26.19 1.19
CA ALA A 65 40.90 25.66 -0.10
C ALA A 65 39.74 24.95 -0.80
N SER A 66 39.36 25.44 -1.98
CA SER A 66 38.40 24.80 -2.87
C SER A 66 39.12 24.05 -3.97
N GLN A 67 38.67 22.83 -4.29
CA GLN A 67 38.92 22.23 -5.60
C GLN A 67 37.87 21.17 -5.91
N ALA A 68 37.35 21.20 -7.13
CA ALA A 68 36.42 20.21 -7.67
C ALA A 68 36.99 19.66 -8.98
N ARG A 69 36.96 18.33 -9.17
CA ARG A 69 37.10 17.63 -10.46
C ARG A 69 36.95 16.11 -10.27
N GLY A 70 36.64 15.42 -11.37
CA GLY A 70 36.91 13.99 -11.53
C GLY A 70 35.68 13.08 -11.46
N ALA A 71 35.17 12.70 -12.63
CA ALA A 71 34.33 11.50 -12.75
C ALA A 71 35.19 10.24 -12.57
N GLY A 72 34.59 9.16 -12.04
CA GLY A 72 35.31 7.92 -11.75
C GLY A 72 34.38 6.72 -11.59
N ALA A 73 33.81 6.24 -12.70
CA ALA A 73 33.06 4.99 -12.69
C ALA A 73 33.97 3.82 -12.31
N LYS A 74 33.60 3.04 -11.28
CA LYS A 74 34.32 1.83 -10.86
C LYS A 74 33.36 0.66 -10.63
N THR A 75 33.23 -0.14 -11.68
CA THR A 75 33.21 -1.62 -11.62
C THR A 75 32.50 -2.24 -10.42
N THR A 76 31.23 -2.60 -10.57
CA THR A 76 30.59 -3.58 -9.68
C THR A 76 31.23 -4.96 -9.85
N ASP A 77 31.33 -5.69 -8.74
CA ASP A 77 32.19 -6.87 -8.59
C ASP A 77 31.70 -8.08 -9.42
N ALA A 78 32.55 -8.57 -10.33
CA ALA A 78 32.25 -9.67 -11.25
C ALA A 78 32.37 -11.06 -10.59
N ARG A 79 31.68 -11.27 -9.46
CA ARG A 79 31.71 -12.52 -8.68
C ARG A 79 30.36 -13.21 -8.46
N TYR A 80 29.34 -12.85 -9.26
CA TYR A 80 28.06 -13.56 -9.26
C TYR A 80 28.09 -14.84 -10.14
N ALA A 81 28.79 -15.87 -9.65
CA ALA A 81 28.86 -17.17 -10.31
C ALA A 81 27.48 -17.86 -10.29
N LYS A 82 26.81 -17.92 -11.44
CA LYS A 82 25.47 -18.53 -11.60
C LYS A 82 25.46 -19.99 -11.12
N LYS A 83 24.73 -20.28 -10.04
CA LYS A 83 24.25 -21.63 -9.70
C LYS A 83 22.72 -21.62 -9.72
N ASN A 84 22.16 -22.16 -10.80
CA ASN A 84 20.75 -22.54 -11.01
C ASN A 84 19.70 -21.75 -10.19
N ILE A 85 19.54 -20.46 -10.49
CA ILE A 85 18.40 -19.65 -10.04
C ILE A 85 17.34 -19.67 -11.16
N PRO A 86 16.12 -20.21 -10.92
CA PRO A 86 15.02 -20.12 -11.89
C PRO A 86 14.66 -18.67 -12.21
N THR A 87 14.53 -18.34 -13.50
CA THR A 87 14.17 -16.97 -13.92
C THR A 87 12.65 -16.80 -13.95
N VAL A 88 12.07 -16.59 -12.77
CA VAL A 88 10.64 -16.23 -12.63
C VAL A 88 10.46 -14.77 -13.03
N ARG A 89 9.73 -14.51 -14.12
CA ARG A 89 9.25 -13.16 -14.48
C ARG A 89 7.83 -12.95 -13.99
N TYR A 90 7.56 -11.83 -13.33
CA TYR A 90 6.22 -11.42 -12.94
C TYR A 90 5.46 -10.83 -14.14
N HIS A 91 4.56 -11.63 -14.72
CA HIS A 91 3.54 -11.13 -15.64
C HIS A 91 2.22 -10.83 -14.88
N PRO A 92 1.80 -9.56 -14.80
CA PRO A 92 0.46 -9.19 -14.35
C PRO A 92 -0.54 -9.45 -15.48
N ASP A 93 -1.31 -10.53 -15.34
CA ASP A 93 -2.46 -10.77 -16.21
C ASP A 93 -3.63 -9.94 -15.65
N ILE A 94 -3.97 -8.84 -16.31
CA ILE A 94 -5.00 -7.88 -15.84
C ILE A 94 -6.31 -8.13 -16.60
N PRO A 95 -7.33 -8.77 -16.00
CA PRO A 95 -8.65 -8.89 -16.60
C PRO A 95 -9.45 -7.59 -16.42
N GLU A 96 -9.45 -6.72 -17.44
CA GLU A 96 -10.35 -5.56 -17.49
C GLU A 96 -11.82 -6.01 -17.61
N LYS A 97 -12.54 -6.12 -16.48
CA LYS A 97 -14.01 -6.23 -16.49
C LYS A 97 -14.63 -4.89 -16.89
N LYS A 98 -15.17 -4.82 -18.11
CA LYS A 98 -16.07 -3.72 -18.52
C LYS A 98 -17.32 -3.72 -17.60
N PRO A 99 -17.84 -2.54 -17.20
CA PRO A 99 -19.08 -2.47 -16.46
C PRO A 99 -20.28 -2.80 -17.36
N GLU A 100 -21.07 -3.81 -16.97
CA GLU A 100 -22.36 -4.08 -17.61
C GLU A 100 -23.41 -3.05 -17.16
N ALA A 101 -24.21 -2.55 -18.10
CA ALA A 101 -25.19 -1.51 -17.84
C ALA A 101 -26.51 -2.09 -17.33
N HIS A 102 -26.65 -2.23 -16.01
CA HIS A 102 -27.95 -2.53 -15.39
C HIS A 102 -28.94 -1.39 -15.63
N GLN A 103 -29.90 -1.61 -16.52
CA GLN A 103 -31.00 -0.67 -16.77
C GLN A 103 -32.01 -0.71 -15.60
N HIS A 104 -32.38 0.46 -15.09
CA HIS A 104 -33.48 0.59 -14.13
C HIS A 104 -34.84 0.44 -14.84
N SER A 105 -35.70 -0.44 -14.33
CA SER A 105 -37.13 -0.46 -14.62
C SER A 105 -37.94 -0.14 -13.37
N HIS A 106 -38.33 1.13 -13.21
CA HIS A 106 -39.28 1.54 -12.17
C HIS A 106 -40.72 1.41 -12.68
N SER A 107 -41.57 0.73 -11.90
CA SER A 107 -43.01 1.02 -11.81
C SER A 107 -43.60 0.44 -10.51
N PRO A 108 -44.68 1.03 -9.93
CA PRO A 108 -45.14 0.71 -8.57
C PRO A 108 -46.48 -0.04 -8.54
N VAL A 109 -46.97 -0.44 -7.34
CA VAL A 109 -48.32 -0.10 -6.80
C VAL A 109 -48.74 -0.94 -5.55
N LYS A 110 -49.06 -0.22 -4.46
CA LYS A 110 -50.01 -0.50 -3.35
C LYS A 110 -49.82 -1.70 -2.38
N SER A 111 -50.60 -1.60 -1.31
CA SER A 111 -50.48 -2.20 0.02
C SER A 111 -51.70 -3.03 0.44
N SER A 112 -51.52 -4.00 1.34
CA SER A 112 -52.56 -4.40 2.31
C SER A 112 -51.97 -5.19 3.49
N GLN A 113 -52.42 -4.91 4.72
CA GLN A 113 -52.19 -5.75 5.91
C GLN A 113 -53.32 -6.78 6.06
N VAL A 114 -53.04 -7.95 6.67
CA VAL A 114 -53.91 -8.67 7.64
C VAL A 114 -53.04 -9.68 8.41
N ARG A 115 -53.48 -10.09 9.62
CA ARG A 115 -52.77 -10.97 10.57
C ARG A 115 -53.60 -12.23 10.84
N GLY A 116 -53.01 -13.43 10.75
CA GLY A 116 -53.70 -14.70 11.06
C GLY A 116 -52.76 -15.92 11.22
N LYS A 117 -53.17 -16.89 12.05
CA LYS A 117 -52.51 -18.17 12.39
C LYS A 117 -53.58 -19.08 13.06
N PRO A 118 -53.42 -20.43 13.15
CA PRO A 118 -52.47 -21.33 12.47
C PRO A 118 -53.09 -22.66 11.93
N LEU A 119 -52.20 -23.57 11.49
CA LEU A 119 -52.28 -25.05 11.55
C LEU A 119 -52.76 -25.87 10.32
N ILE A 120 -52.28 -27.12 10.29
CA ILE A 120 -52.55 -28.27 9.39
C ILE A 120 -51.80 -28.26 8.03
N SER A 121 -50.89 -29.23 7.89
CA SER A 121 -50.20 -29.66 6.65
C SER A 121 -51.04 -30.73 5.92
N PRO A 122 -50.93 -30.94 4.58
CA PRO A 122 -49.76 -31.58 3.94
C PRO A 122 -49.58 -31.15 2.43
N PRO A 123 -48.92 -31.91 1.52
CA PRO A 123 -47.70 -32.72 1.60
C PRO A 123 -46.58 -32.17 0.68
N ARG A 124 -45.48 -32.94 0.53
CA ARG A 124 -44.28 -32.64 -0.29
C ARG A 124 -44.57 -32.16 -1.73
N THR A 125 -43.88 -31.10 -2.15
CA THR A 125 -43.53 -30.80 -3.55
C THR A 125 -42.00 -30.74 -3.68
N ASN A 126 -41.46 -31.19 -4.82
CA ASN A 126 -40.02 -31.23 -5.05
C ASN A 126 -39.47 -29.82 -5.35
N GLN A 127 -38.62 -29.30 -4.48
CA GLN A 127 -37.84 -28.08 -4.73
C GLN A 127 -36.68 -28.40 -5.69
N VAL A 128 -36.76 -27.87 -6.91
CA VAL A 128 -35.65 -27.83 -7.87
C VAL A 128 -34.80 -26.58 -7.60
N GLY A 129 -33.48 -26.65 -7.83
CA GLY A 129 -32.63 -25.46 -7.81
C GLY A 129 -32.12 -25.06 -6.42
N GLY A 130 -31.43 -25.98 -5.74
CA GLY A 130 -30.62 -25.61 -4.58
C GLY A 130 -29.50 -24.64 -4.99
N SER A 131 -29.63 -23.36 -4.62
CA SER A 131 -28.53 -22.40 -4.74
C SER A 131 -27.38 -22.89 -3.87
N SER A 132 -26.26 -23.25 -4.49
CA SER A 132 -25.12 -23.85 -3.78
C SER A 132 -24.46 -22.80 -2.88
N VAL A 133 -24.78 -22.85 -1.59
CA VAL A 133 -24.09 -22.06 -0.56
C VAL A 133 -22.70 -22.66 -0.37
N VAL A 134 -21.78 -22.29 -1.25
CA VAL A 134 -20.37 -22.64 -1.16
C VAL A 134 -19.89 -22.23 0.23
N SER A 135 -19.41 -23.21 1.00
CA SER A 135 -18.92 -22.95 2.36
C SER A 135 -17.76 -21.96 2.30
N PRO A 136 -17.68 -20.99 3.25
CA PRO A 136 -16.59 -20.03 3.25
C PRO A 136 -15.25 -20.78 3.36
N PRO A 137 -14.21 -20.32 2.66
CA PRO A 137 -12.92 -21.01 2.63
C PRO A 137 -12.31 -21.03 4.04
N ARG A 138 -11.44 -22.01 4.28
CA ARG A 138 -10.71 -22.16 5.55
C ARG A 138 -9.19 -22.15 5.32
N PRO A 139 -8.38 -21.66 6.27
CA PRO A 139 -6.93 -21.58 6.12
C PRO A 139 -6.24 -22.91 5.81
N GLU A 140 -6.82 -24.03 6.25
CA GLU A 140 -6.29 -25.38 6.01
C GLU A 140 -6.40 -25.82 4.53
N ALA A 141 -7.07 -25.02 3.68
CA ALA A 141 -7.17 -25.21 2.24
C ALA A 141 -6.18 -24.31 1.44
N MET A 142 -5.26 -23.59 2.10
CA MET A 142 -4.17 -22.89 1.43
C MET A 142 -3.08 -23.91 1.03
N PRO A 143 -2.82 -24.16 -0.26
CA PRO A 143 -1.92 -25.24 -0.66
C PRO A 143 -0.44 -24.89 -0.39
N LEU A 144 0.28 -25.81 0.27
CA LEU A 144 1.67 -25.63 0.69
C LEU A 144 2.67 -26.15 -0.36
N GLY A 145 3.21 -25.24 -1.17
CA GLY A 145 4.30 -25.57 -2.09
C GLY A 145 4.59 -24.49 -3.13
N LEU A 146 5.67 -24.70 -3.91
CA LEU A 146 5.85 -23.99 -5.17
C LEU A 146 4.94 -24.58 -6.26
N GLY A 147 4.56 -23.77 -7.25
CA GLY A 147 3.72 -24.18 -8.38
C GLY A 147 2.23 -24.39 -8.06
N GLN A 148 1.89 -24.56 -6.79
CA GLN A 148 0.52 -24.56 -6.27
C GLN A 148 -0.17 -23.23 -6.54
N LYS A 149 -1.48 -23.26 -6.81
CA LYS A 149 -2.31 -22.10 -7.16
C LYS A 149 -3.59 -22.10 -6.35
N MET A 150 -4.18 -20.93 -6.15
CA MET A 150 -5.54 -20.77 -5.63
C MET A 150 -6.44 -20.15 -6.70
N GLU A 151 -7.71 -20.55 -6.72
CA GLU A 151 -8.70 -19.97 -7.62
C GLU A 151 -9.02 -18.52 -7.26
N GLY A 152 -9.29 -17.68 -8.27
CA GLY A 152 -9.58 -16.25 -8.08
C GLY A 152 -10.74 -16.00 -7.12
N GLY A 153 -11.84 -16.75 -7.24
CA GLY A 153 -12.99 -16.64 -6.34
C GLY A 153 -12.68 -17.02 -4.88
N VAL A 154 -11.71 -17.91 -4.64
CA VAL A 154 -11.28 -18.27 -3.29
C VAL A 154 -10.46 -17.13 -2.66
N VAL A 155 -9.50 -16.54 -3.38
CA VAL A 155 -8.71 -15.42 -2.83
C VAL A 155 -9.56 -14.15 -2.66
N GLU A 156 -10.55 -13.91 -3.52
CA GLU A 156 -11.56 -12.85 -3.33
C GLU A 156 -12.41 -13.09 -2.07
N ALA A 157 -12.85 -14.33 -1.83
CA ALA A 157 -13.59 -14.69 -0.62
C ALA A 157 -12.74 -14.56 0.66
N VAL A 158 -11.44 -14.89 0.61
CA VAL A 158 -10.52 -14.68 1.74
C VAL A 158 -10.35 -13.19 2.05
N GLU A 159 -10.20 -12.32 1.05
CA GLU A 159 -10.12 -10.87 1.27
C GLU A 159 -11.34 -10.36 2.04
N VAL A 160 -12.55 -10.72 1.60
CA VAL A 160 -13.81 -10.35 2.26
C VAL A 160 -13.91 -10.93 3.69
N GLN A 161 -13.58 -12.21 3.87
CA GLN A 161 -13.64 -12.90 5.18
C GLN A 161 -12.65 -12.31 6.20
N THR A 162 -11.57 -11.67 5.74
CA THR A 162 -10.46 -11.18 6.59
C THR A 162 -10.41 -9.65 6.76
N ARG A 163 -11.45 -8.92 6.30
CA ARG A 163 -11.62 -7.48 6.57
C ARG A 163 -11.69 -7.19 8.07
N GLY A 164 -11.27 -5.99 8.48
CA GLY A 164 -11.01 -5.65 9.89
C GLY A 164 -9.62 -6.07 10.40
N GLN A 165 -8.88 -6.87 9.62
CA GLN A 165 -7.46 -7.16 9.81
C GLN A 165 -7.07 -7.55 11.26
N ARG A 166 -6.41 -6.65 11.99
CA ARG A 166 -5.95 -6.83 13.38
C ARG A 166 -7.08 -7.14 14.39
N GLU A 167 -8.33 -6.83 14.04
CA GLU A 167 -9.53 -7.08 14.86
C GLU A 167 -10.27 -8.36 14.41
N ASN A 168 -9.79 -9.04 13.37
CA ASN A 168 -10.39 -10.25 12.80
C ASN A 168 -9.48 -11.49 13.01
N PRO A 169 -9.85 -12.47 13.84
CA PRO A 169 -9.06 -13.69 14.05
C PRO A 169 -8.75 -14.48 12.77
N SER A 170 -9.66 -14.49 11.78
CA SER A 170 -9.45 -15.17 10.50
C SER A 170 -8.30 -14.56 9.70
N TRP A 171 -8.08 -13.24 9.81
CA TRP A 171 -6.94 -12.57 9.17
C TRP A 171 -5.60 -13.06 9.72
N PHE A 172 -5.50 -13.34 11.02
CA PHE A 172 -4.29 -13.94 11.59
C PHE A 172 -4.09 -15.38 11.12
N ALA A 173 -5.17 -16.17 11.03
CA ALA A 173 -5.11 -17.56 10.60
C ALA A 173 -4.68 -17.68 9.12
N TRP A 174 -5.29 -16.91 8.22
CA TRP A 174 -4.92 -16.84 6.79
C TRP A 174 -3.53 -16.26 6.51
N ARG A 175 -2.89 -15.64 7.50
CA ARG A 175 -1.50 -15.15 7.40
C ARG A 175 -0.46 -16.18 7.86
N GLN A 176 -0.86 -17.28 8.48
CA GLN A 176 0.07 -18.32 8.90
C GLN A 176 0.67 -18.99 7.65
N ASN A 177 1.95 -19.34 7.75
CA ASN A 177 2.76 -19.93 6.67
C ASN A 177 2.96 -19.02 5.44
N CYS A 178 2.36 -17.83 5.39
CA CYS A 178 2.57 -16.82 4.35
C CYS A 178 3.79 -15.93 4.63
N ILE A 179 4.56 -15.64 3.57
CA ILE A 179 5.37 -14.43 3.51
C ILE A 179 4.42 -13.25 3.32
N THR A 180 4.40 -12.33 4.30
CA THR A 180 3.54 -11.14 4.24
C THR A 180 4.32 -9.87 3.89
N ALA A 181 3.67 -8.92 3.22
CA ALA A 181 4.30 -7.68 2.74
C ALA A 181 5.18 -6.94 3.78
N SER A 182 4.73 -6.84 5.05
CA SER A 182 5.46 -6.14 6.13
C SER A 182 6.63 -6.93 6.76
N ILE A 183 6.89 -8.16 6.29
CA ILE A 183 8.12 -8.91 6.58
C ILE A 183 9.02 -9.08 5.34
N ALA A 184 8.46 -8.97 4.12
CA ALA A 184 9.15 -9.24 2.84
C ALA A 184 10.56 -8.63 2.75
N HIS A 185 10.71 -7.33 3.04
CA HIS A 185 12.01 -6.65 3.02
C HIS A 185 13.08 -7.34 3.89
N ARG A 186 12.71 -7.78 5.10
CA ARG A 186 13.62 -8.43 6.06
C ARG A 186 14.01 -9.84 5.63
N LEU A 187 13.14 -10.54 4.89
CA LEU A 187 13.46 -11.85 4.32
C LEU A 187 14.41 -11.69 3.12
N ALA A 188 14.07 -10.81 2.18
CA ALA A 188 14.84 -10.57 0.95
C ALA A 188 16.25 -10.03 1.21
N HIS A 189 16.47 -9.31 2.32
CA HIS A 189 17.79 -8.85 2.76
C HIS A 189 18.37 -9.66 3.94
N SER A 190 17.78 -10.83 4.26
CA SER A 190 18.26 -11.68 5.34
C SER A 190 19.64 -12.26 5.02
N ARG A 191 20.46 -12.50 6.06
CA ARG A 191 21.77 -13.16 5.92
C ARG A 191 21.70 -14.54 5.26
N PHE A 192 20.57 -15.23 5.39
CA PHE A 192 20.31 -16.50 4.72
C PHE A 192 20.18 -16.31 3.20
N VAL A 193 19.35 -15.34 2.77
CA VAL A 193 19.17 -15.01 1.36
C VAL A 193 20.43 -14.43 0.71
N THR A 194 21.23 -13.65 1.43
CA THR A 194 22.49 -13.09 0.92
C THR A 194 23.67 -14.08 0.99
N GLY A 195 23.45 -15.35 1.37
CA GLY A 195 24.50 -16.37 1.48
C GLY A 195 25.47 -16.17 2.67
N GLN A 196 25.25 -15.14 3.49
CA GLN A 196 26.03 -14.81 4.68
C GLN A 196 25.69 -15.66 5.92
N SER A 197 24.81 -16.66 5.76
CA SER A 197 24.41 -17.66 6.75
C SER A 197 23.84 -18.87 6.00
N GLN A 198 24.17 -20.09 6.43
CA GLN A 198 23.46 -21.30 5.99
C GLN A 198 22.21 -21.59 6.85
N THR A 199 22.08 -20.94 8.01
CA THR A 199 20.94 -21.10 8.90
C THR A 199 19.92 -19.96 8.69
N PRO A 200 18.63 -20.25 8.48
CA PRO A 200 17.59 -19.24 8.43
C PRO A 200 17.30 -18.64 9.82
N PRO A 201 16.94 -17.36 9.95
CA PRO A 201 16.65 -16.76 11.26
C PRO A 201 15.38 -17.35 11.89
N ALA A 202 15.53 -18.05 13.01
CA ALA A 202 14.41 -18.71 13.72
C ALA A 202 13.27 -17.75 14.11
N SER A 203 13.59 -16.48 14.41
CA SER A 203 12.59 -15.45 14.69
C SER A 203 11.72 -15.07 13.48
N TYR A 204 12.23 -15.23 12.25
CA TYR A 204 11.45 -15.00 11.03
C TYR A 204 10.55 -16.20 10.75
N LEU A 205 11.05 -17.41 10.94
CA LEU A 205 10.26 -18.64 10.83
C LEU A 205 9.13 -18.71 11.86
N ALA A 206 9.40 -18.33 13.12
CA ALA A 206 8.37 -18.17 14.14
C ALA A 206 7.34 -17.09 13.75
N SER A 207 7.78 -15.94 13.21
CA SER A 207 6.88 -14.87 12.75
C SER A 207 5.99 -15.26 11.56
N ILE A 208 6.42 -16.21 10.72
CA ILE A 208 5.66 -16.72 9.56
C ILE A 208 4.68 -17.81 10.00
N THR A 209 5.12 -18.75 10.86
CA THR A 209 4.31 -19.88 11.35
C THR A 209 3.36 -19.52 12.50
N GLY A 210 3.05 -18.23 12.71
CA GLY A 210 2.17 -17.77 13.80
C GLY A 210 2.75 -17.90 15.22
N ARG A 211 3.96 -18.44 15.38
CA ARG A 211 4.66 -18.69 16.66
C ARG A 211 5.47 -17.49 17.18
N GLY A 212 5.28 -16.31 16.59
CA GLY A 212 5.96 -15.06 16.99
C GLY A 212 5.40 -14.45 18.28
N THR A 213 6.20 -13.62 18.96
CA THR A 213 5.76 -12.92 20.19
C THR A 213 4.91 -11.69 19.88
N ASN A 214 3.75 -11.59 20.52
CA ASN A 214 2.80 -10.47 20.36
C ASN A 214 3.25 -9.20 21.12
N VAL A 215 4.34 -8.58 20.68
CA VAL A 215 4.88 -7.34 21.26
C VAL A 215 4.07 -6.12 20.77
N LYS A 216 3.37 -5.44 21.69
CA LYS A 216 2.78 -4.11 21.44
C LYS A 216 3.73 -3.02 21.91
N THR A 217 4.20 -2.17 20.99
CA THR A 217 5.06 -1.02 21.33
C THR A 217 4.27 0.29 21.34
N ARG A 218 4.78 1.32 22.05
CA ARG A 218 4.20 2.67 22.04
C ARG A 218 4.06 3.26 20.63
N ALA A 219 4.96 2.92 19.72
CA ALA A 219 4.90 3.35 18.32
C ALA A 219 3.79 2.65 17.52
N MET A 220 3.48 1.39 17.85
CA MET A 220 2.38 0.64 17.22
C MET A 220 1.02 1.13 17.71
N ASN A 221 0.85 1.34 19.02
CA ASN A 221 -0.39 1.92 19.57
C ASN A 221 -0.65 3.31 18.98
N TRP A 222 0.38 4.17 18.93
CA TRP A 222 0.30 5.49 18.26
C TRP A 222 -0.08 5.40 16.77
N GLY A 223 0.36 4.34 16.08
CA GLY A 223 -0.07 4.05 14.70
C GLY A 223 -1.59 3.86 14.63
N ILE A 224 -2.09 2.89 15.38
CA ILE A 224 -3.52 2.51 15.46
C ILE A 224 -4.39 3.71 15.88
N GLU A 225 -3.96 4.47 16.89
CA GLU A 225 -4.64 5.68 17.38
C GLU A 225 -4.80 6.79 16.32
N ARG A 226 -3.95 6.82 15.29
CA ARG A 226 -3.86 7.91 14.31
C ARG A 226 -4.21 7.54 12.88
N GLU A 227 -4.26 6.24 12.59
CA GLU A 227 -4.63 5.66 11.30
C GLU A 227 -5.96 6.25 10.76
N ALA A 228 -7.05 6.16 11.53
CA ALA A 228 -8.36 6.73 11.18
C ALA A 228 -8.39 8.27 11.13
N GLU A 229 -7.39 8.96 11.69
CA GLU A 229 -7.21 10.41 11.56
C GLU A 229 -6.51 10.77 10.24
N ALA A 230 -5.47 10.02 9.89
CA ALA A 230 -4.71 10.13 8.65
C ALA A 230 -5.56 9.75 7.42
N VAL A 231 -6.30 8.63 7.47
CA VAL A 231 -7.20 8.18 6.39
C VAL A 231 -8.28 9.22 6.05
N ARG A 232 -8.83 9.92 7.05
CA ARG A 232 -9.80 11.01 6.83
C ARG A 232 -9.17 12.25 6.20
N ARG A 233 -7.96 12.66 6.62
CA ARG A 233 -7.23 13.76 5.96
C ARG A 233 -6.86 13.39 4.52
N TYR A 234 -6.37 12.17 4.32
CA TYR A 234 -6.04 11.64 3.00
C TYR A 234 -7.22 11.69 2.03
N GLN A 235 -8.40 11.16 2.40
CA GLN A 235 -9.59 11.20 1.53
C GLN A 235 -9.97 12.62 1.10
N SER A 236 -9.94 13.57 2.04
CA SER A 236 -10.21 14.99 1.76
C SER A 236 -9.20 15.60 0.78
N LEU A 237 -7.90 15.38 1.04
CA LEU A 237 -6.80 15.88 0.21
C LEU A 237 -6.81 15.26 -1.19
N LYS A 238 -6.99 13.93 -1.31
CA LYS A 238 -7.02 13.22 -2.59
C LYS A 238 -8.28 13.53 -3.40
N SER A 239 -9.43 13.71 -2.75
CA SER A 239 -10.66 14.14 -3.44
C SER A 239 -10.48 15.53 -4.05
N LYS A 240 -9.88 16.46 -3.29
CA LYS A 240 -9.52 17.79 -3.80
C LYS A 240 -8.46 17.72 -4.91
N ALA A 241 -7.53 16.77 -4.84
CA ALA A 241 -6.49 16.57 -5.85
C ALA A 241 -7.05 16.17 -7.23
N LEU A 242 -8.03 15.27 -7.23
CA LEU A 242 -8.56 14.65 -8.45
C LEU A 242 -9.79 15.37 -9.02
N GLY A 243 -10.29 16.42 -8.35
CA GLY A 243 -11.55 17.10 -8.70
C GLY A 243 -12.80 16.22 -8.55
N ARG A 244 -12.68 15.04 -7.94
CA ARG A 244 -13.74 14.04 -7.76
C ARG A 244 -13.60 13.35 -6.41
N ALA A 245 -14.72 12.98 -5.80
CA ALA A 245 -14.73 12.34 -4.49
C ALA A 245 -14.14 10.92 -4.55
N VAL A 246 -13.23 10.61 -3.63
CA VAL A 246 -12.69 9.27 -3.43
C VAL A 246 -12.99 8.74 -2.03
N ARG A 247 -13.18 7.44 -1.96
CA ARG A 247 -13.45 6.68 -0.74
C ARG A 247 -12.26 5.76 -0.44
N VAL A 248 -11.98 5.52 0.84
CA VAL A 248 -11.12 4.41 1.29
C VAL A 248 -12.00 3.27 1.78
N GLN A 249 -11.88 2.12 1.12
CA GLN A 249 -12.48 0.85 1.50
C GLN A 249 -11.49 0.08 2.39
N GLU A 250 -11.93 -0.34 3.57
CA GLU A 250 -11.22 -1.30 4.40
C GLU A 250 -11.12 -2.65 3.68
N CYS A 251 -9.94 -3.27 3.69
CA CYS A 251 -9.69 -4.54 3.00
C CYS A 251 -9.06 -5.57 3.93
N GLY A 252 -9.17 -6.85 3.57
CA GLY A 252 -8.58 -7.96 4.31
C GLY A 252 -7.18 -8.32 3.85
N LEU A 253 -6.93 -9.62 3.71
CA LEU A 253 -5.72 -10.21 3.16
C LEU A 253 -5.92 -10.52 1.68
N PHE A 254 -5.05 -9.96 0.84
CA PHE A 254 -4.87 -10.38 -0.54
C PHE A 254 -3.76 -11.43 -0.60
N ILE A 255 -3.96 -12.47 -1.41
CA ILE A 255 -3.04 -13.59 -1.64
C ILE A 255 -2.76 -13.65 -3.14
N ASP A 256 -1.50 -13.84 -3.55
CA ASP A 256 -1.17 -14.08 -4.97
C ASP A 256 -1.76 -15.44 -5.41
N PRO A 257 -2.75 -15.49 -6.33
CA PRO A 257 -3.36 -16.75 -6.75
C PRO A 257 -2.37 -17.67 -7.50
N LYS A 258 -1.26 -17.13 -8.03
CA LYS A 258 -0.16 -17.89 -8.63
C LYS A 258 0.88 -18.35 -7.60
N ARG A 259 0.87 -17.77 -6.38
CA ARG A 259 1.83 -18.03 -5.29
C ARG A 259 1.14 -17.89 -3.92
N PRO A 260 0.31 -18.87 -3.50
CA PRO A 260 -0.49 -18.78 -2.27
C PRO A 260 0.30 -18.48 -0.99
N TRP A 261 1.59 -18.78 -0.98
CA TRP A 261 2.54 -18.45 0.08
C TRP A 261 2.89 -16.96 0.20
N LEU A 262 2.45 -16.10 -0.72
CA LEU A 262 2.69 -14.66 -0.72
C LEU A 262 1.39 -13.89 -0.50
N ALA A 263 1.37 -13.03 0.52
CA ALA A 263 0.17 -12.29 0.90
C ALA A 263 0.46 -10.84 1.37
N GLY A 264 -0.57 -10.02 1.40
CA GLY A 264 -0.47 -8.62 1.81
C GLY A 264 -1.81 -8.00 2.16
N SER A 265 -1.78 -7.04 3.08
CA SER A 265 -2.90 -6.15 3.39
C SER A 265 -2.38 -4.73 3.24
N PRO A 266 -2.92 -3.94 2.31
CA PRO A 266 -2.88 -2.47 2.38
C PRO A 266 -3.60 -1.98 3.64
N ASP A 267 -3.31 -0.76 4.07
CA ASP A 267 -4.09 -0.06 5.09
C ASP A 267 -5.46 0.41 4.53
N GLY A 268 -5.66 0.33 3.20
CA GLY A 268 -6.97 0.39 2.53
C GLY A 268 -6.88 0.33 1.00
N ILE A 269 -8.02 0.20 0.33
CA ILE A 269 -8.15 0.36 -1.13
C ILE A 269 -8.84 1.68 -1.42
N VAL A 270 -8.29 2.48 -2.34
CA VAL A 270 -8.85 3.78 -2.71
C VAL A 270 -9.74 3.62 -3.94
N GLU A 271 -10.99 4.05 -3.84
CA GLU A 271 -12.04 3.87 -4.84
C GLU A 271 -12.60 5.22 -5.30
N ASP A 272 -13.03 5.31 -6.56
CA ASP A 272 -13.90 6.41 -6.99
C ASP A 272 -15.26 6.29 -6.29
N GLN A 273 -15.71 7.33 -5.59
CA GLN A 273 -16.92 7.25 -4.76
C GLN A 273 -18.22 7.13 -5.61
N ARG A 274 -18.18 7.47 -6.90
CA ARG A 274 -19.34 7.43 -7.80
C ARG A 274 -19.44 6.13 -8.59
N THR A 275 -18.32 5.51 -8.96
CA THR A 275 -18.30 4.27 -9.77
C THR A 275 -17.87 3.02 -9.00
N GLY A 276 -17.31 3.15 -7.80
CA GLY A 276 -16.71 2.03 -7.06
C GLY A 276 -15.42 1.48 -7.68
N GLN A 277 -14.88 2.12 -8.72
CA GLN A 277 -13.65 1.68 -9.38
C GLN A 277 -12.47 1.78 -8.41
N ARG A 278 -11.80 0.66 -8.13
CA ARG A 278 -10.52 0.62 -7.41
C ARG A 278 -9.46 1.37 -8.21
N LEU A 279 -8.78 2.32 -7.56
CA LEU A 279 -7.82 3.26 -8.17
C LEU A 279 -6.37 2.92 -7.79
N LEU A 280 -6.12 2.69 -6.50
CA LEU A 280 -4.78 2.48 -5.93
C LEU A 280 -4.84 1.91 -4.50
N CYS A 281 -3.73 1.32 -4.05
CA CYS A 281 -3.55 0.92 -2.65
C CYS A 281 -3.26 2.12 -1.74
N LEU A 282 -3.72 2.08 -0.49
CA LEU A 282 -3.33 3.03 0.55
C LEU A 282 -2.41 2.35 1.57
N GLU A 283 -1.30 3.01 1.88
CA GLU A 283 -0.41 2.66 2.99
C GLU A 283 -0.25 3.89 3.89
N VAL A 284 -0.49 3.75 5.20
CA VAL A 284 -0.54 4.85 6.18
C VAL A 284 0.52 4.65 7.24
N LYS A 285 1.38 5.65 7.46
CA LYS A 285 2.42 5.59 8.49
C LYS A 285 2.45 6.84 9.35
N CYS A 286 2.29 6.64 10.65
CA CYS A 286 2.26 7.68 11.68
C CYS A 286 3.56 7.59 12.50
N PRO A 287 4.71 8.13 12.04
CA PRO A 287 6.02 7.91 12.67
C PRO A 287 6.09 8.52 14.08
N TYR A 288 5.95 7.70 15.12
CA TYR A 288 5.93 8.16 16.52
C TYR A 288 7.15 9.01 16.91
N LYS A 289 8.36 8.68 16.41
CA LYS A 289 9.61 9.46 16.61
C LYS A 289 9.42 10.93 16.17
N HIS A 290 8.83 11.12 15.00
CA HIS A 290 8.71 12.41 14.29
C HIS A 290 7.32 13.05 14.38
N ARG A 291 6.46 12.57 15.29
CA ARG A 291 5.06 12.99 15.40
C ARG A 291 4.86 14.50 15.65
N LEU A 292 5.90 15.21 16.13
CA LEU A 292 5.92 16.66 16.39
C LEU A 292 6.76 17.45 15.39
N ASN A 293 7.31 16.80 14.36
CA ASN A 293 8.14 17.40 13.31
C ASN A 293 7.29 17.58 12.05
N THR A 294 7.65 18.50 11.16
CA THR A 294 7.18 18.40 9.77
C THR A 294 7.86 17.21 9.09
N VAL A 295 7.29 16.71 8.00
CA VAL A 295 7.91 15.65 7.19
C VAL A 295 9.23 16.17 6.62
N ALA A 296 9.31 17.44 6.22
CA ALA A 296 10.56 18.09 5.81
C ALA A 296 11.61 18.17 6.93
N GLN A 297 11.22 18.36 8.20
CA GLN A 297 12.13 18.27 9.34
C GLN A 297 12.66 16.84 9.49
N ALA A 298 11.77 15.85 9.53
CA ALA A 298 12.14 14.43 9.65
C ALA A 298 13.09 13.96 8.53
N CYS A 299 12.89 14.40 7.29
CA CYS A 299 13.77 14.12 6.15
C CYS A 299 15.20 14.67 6.31
N ARG A 300 15.39 15.81 6.99
CA ARG A 300 16.70 16.46 7.19
C ARG A 300 17.40 15.99 8.46
N GLU A 301 16.63 15.73 9.51
CA GLU A 301 17.11 15.45 10.87
C GLU A 301 17.40 13.95 11.10
N ASP A 302 16.86 13.04 10.27
CA ASP A 302 16.98 11.60 10.47
C ASP A 302 17.29 10.83 9.17
N PRO A 303 18.55 10.43 8.94
CA PRO A 303 18.95 9.63 7.78
C PRO A 303 18.19 8.29 7.66
N ALA A 304 17.68 7.74 8.77
CA ALA A 304 16.87 6.52 8.77
C ALA A 304 15.37 6.76 8.48
N PHE A 305 14.93 8.01 8.30
CA PHE A 305 13.56 8.31 7.93
C PHE A 305 13.22 7.80 6.53
N CYS A 306 11.99 7.34 6.32
CA CYS A 306 11.59 6.65 5.09
C CYS A 306 11.59 7.49 3.81
N LEU A 307 11.60 8.83 3.91
CA LEU A 307 11.49 9.74 2.77
C LEU A 307 12.79 10.53 2.54
N THR A 308 12.96 11.02 1.31
CA THR A 308 13.90 12.09 0.95
C THR A 308 13.15 13.32 0.43
N ILE A 309 13.79 14.48 0.50
CA ILE A 309 13.39 15.68 -0.23
C ILE A 309 14.12 15.68 -1.58
N GLN A 310 13.37 15.81 -2.67
CA GLN A 310 13.88 16.43 -3.89
C GLN A 310 13.47 17.89 -3.89
N ASP A 311 14.43 18.79 -4.07
CA ASP A 311 14.18 20.21 -4.26
C ASP A 311 13.88 20.45 -5.75
N GLN A 312 12.71 21.04 -6.05
CA GLN A 312 12.29 21.34 -7.43
C GLN A 312 12.46 22.85 -7.74
N GLY A 313 13.10 23.61 -6.85
CA GLY A 313 13.25 25.05 -6.95
C GLY A 313 12.44 25.80 -5.89
N VAL A 314 12.56 27.13 -5.91
CA VAL A 314 12.12 28.03 -4.84
C VAL A 314 10.66 27.80 -4.44
N GLY A 315 10.45 27.15 -3.30
CA GLY A 315 9.14 26.94 -2.69
C GLY A 315 8.47 25.58 -2.96
N GLN A 316 9.05 24.68 -3.77
CA GLN A 316 8.47 23.36 -4.04
C GLN A 316 9.39 22.20 -3.57
N VAL A 317 9.07 21.69 -2.38
CA VAL A 317 9.57 20.41 -1.87
C VAL A 317 8.79 19.28 -2.55
N ARG A 318 9.48 18.21 -2.99
CA ARG A 318 8.84 16.97 -3.45
C ARG A 318 9.38 15.76 -2.69
N TYR A 319 8.53 15.12 -1.88
CA TYR A 319 8.92 13.95 -1.08
C TYR A 319 8.87 12.67 -1.89
N HIS A 320 9.91 11.85 -1.77
CA HIS A 320 10.01 10.53 -2.40
C HIS A 320 10.32 9.45 -1.36
N LEU A 321 9.75 8.27 -1.55
CA LEU A 321 10.05 7.09 -0.73
C LEU A 321 11.40 6.50 -1.15
N LYS A 322 12.28 6.27 -0.18
CA LYS A 322 13.58 5.61 -0.36
C LYS A 322 13.37 4.18 -0.89
N PRO A 323 13.90 3.78 -2.07
CA PRO A 323 13.69 2.44 -2.62
C PRO A 323 14.27 1.30 -1.76
N ASP A 324 15.34 1.60 -1.02
CA ASP A 324 16.00 0.73 -0.05
C ASP A 324 15.25 0.63 1.30
N HIS A 325 14.24 1.46 1.55
CA HIS A 325 13.50 1.45 2.81
C HIS A 325 12.41 0.36 2.84
N THR A 326 12.21 -0.28 3.99
CA THR A 326 11.29 -1.42 4.15
C THR A 326 9.85 -1.18 3.72
N TYR A 327 9.36 0.07 3.76
CA TYR A 327 8.02 0.42 3.25
C TYR A 327 7.92 0.34 1.72
N TYR A 328 9.01 0.57 0.98
CA TYR A 328 9.01 0.43 -0.48
C TYR A 328 8.77 -1.03 -0.86
N THR A 329 9.54 -1.97 -0.31
CA THR A 329 9.33 -3.41 -0.55
C THR A 329 7.96 -3.90 -0.09
N GLN A 330 7.44 -3.34 1.02
CA GLN A 330 6.08 -3.66 1.49
C GLN A 330 5.03 -3.22 0.47
N ILE A 331 5.11 -1.99 -0.04
CA ILE A 331 4.17 -1.46 -1.03
C ILE A 331 4.27 -2.21 -2.35
N GLN A 332 5.48 -2.52 -2.83
CA GLN A 332 5.67 -3.34 -4.03
C GLN A 332 5.03 -4.73 -3.89
N CYS A 333 5.12 -5.36 -2.71
CA CYS A 333 4.42 -6.60 -2.41
C CYS A 333 2.90 -6.45 -2.36
N GLN A 334 2.38 -5.39 -1.72
CA GLN A 334 0.95 -5.07 -1.69
C GLN A 334 0.38 -4.86 -3.10
N LEU A 335 1.12 -4.19 -3.98
CA LEU A 335 0.77 -3.99 -5.39
C LEU A 335 0.73 -5.32 -6.16
N ALA A 336 1.76 -6.17 -5.99
CA ALA A 336 1.82 -7.49 -6.62
C ALA A 336 0.64 -8.40 -6.22
N VAL A 337 0.27 -8.47 -4.93
CA VAL A 337 -0.84 -9.35 -4.48
C VAL A 337 -2.23 -8.78 -4.75
N THR A 338 -2.37 -7.47 -4.97
CA THR A 338 -3.67 -6.82 -5.28
C THR A 338 -3.95 -6.70 -6.78
N GLY A 339 -2.91 -6.84 -7.62
CA GLY A 339 -2.98 -6.55 -9.06
C GLY A 339 -3.06 -5.05 -9.40
N LEU A 340 -2.95 -4.15 -8.41
CA LEU A 340 -2.94 -2.70 -8.62
C LEU A 340 -1.53 -2.21 -8.97
N THR A 341 -1.43 -1.19 -9.81
CA THR A 341 -0.14 -0.65 -10.31
C THR A 341 0.30 0.63 -9.61
N GLN A 342 -0.52 1.18 -8.72
CA GLN A 342 -0.29 2.43 -8.00
C GLN A 342 -0.68 2.30 -6.53
N ALA A 343 0.07 2.97 -5.67
CA ALA A 343 -0.25 3.20 -4.26
C ALA A 343 0.01 4.67 -3.87
N ASP A 344 -0.63 5.13 -2.80
CA ASP A 344 -0.21 6.32 -2.07
C ASP A 344 0.32 5.89 -0.69
N LEU A 345 1.57 6.24 -0.38
CA LEU A 345 2.08 6.25 0.98
C LEU A 345 1.71 7.58 1.64
N VAL A 346 0.90 7.52 2.69
CA VAL A 346 0.57 8.65 3.56
C VAL A 346 1.49 8.65 4.76
N VAL A 347 2.27 9.72 4.94
CA VAL A 347 3.06 9.96 6.15
C VAL A 347 2.42 11.07 6.97
N PHE A 348 1.93 10.72 8.15
CA PHE A 348 1.16 11.60 9.02
C PHE A 348 1.91 11.98 10.30
N THR A 349 2.12 13.28 10.51
CA THR A 349 2.55 13.86 11.79
C THR A 349 1.49 14.84 12.29
N LEU A 350 1.57 15.29 13.55
CA LEU A 350 0.64 16.29 14.07
C LEU A 350 0.81 17.68 13.41
N LYS A 351 1.83 17.88 12.57
CA LYS A 351 2.04 19.11 11.79
C LYS A 351 1.67 18.97 10.31
N GLU A 352 1.70 17.77 9.73
CA GLU A 352 1.68 17.59 8.28
C GLU A 352 1.08 16.23 7.86
N THR A 353 0.47 16.18 6.68
CA THR A 353 0.02 14.95 6.03
C THR A 353 0.60 14.90 4.62
N ALA A 354 1.78 14.28 4.48
CA ALA A 354 2.40 14.10 3.17
C ALA A 354 1.79 12.89 2.46
N ILE A 355 1.56 13.01 1.16
CA ILE A 355 1.07 11.93 0.29
C ILE A 355 2.14 11.69 -0.78
N ILE A 356 2.67 10.47 -0.85
CA ILE A 356 3.78 10.09 -1.71
C ILE A 356 3.28 8.99 -2.66
N PRO A 357 3.08 9.27 -3.96
CA PRO A 357 2.68 8.24 -4.91
C PRO A 357 3.82 7.24 -5.12
N VAL A 358 3.49 5.95 -5.18
CA VAL A 358 4.42 4.85 -5.43
C VAL A 358 3.83 3.98 -6.53
N THR A 359 4.51 3.95 -7.68
CA THR A 359 4.17 3.07 -8.81
C THR A 359 4.81 1.69 -8.64
N PHE A 360 4.17 0.65 -9.16
CA PHE A 360 4.72 -0.69 -9.20
C PHE A 360 6.00 -0.74 -10.06
N ASP A 361 7.09 -1.25 -9.50
CA ASP A 361 8.37 -1.47 -10.20
C ASP A 361 8.56 -2.98 -10.45
N PRO A 362 8.32 -3.48 -11.67
CA PRO A 362 8.46 -4.89 -11.98
C PRO A 362 9.92 -5.38 -11.92
N THR A 363 10.91 -4.49 -12.09
CA THR A 363 12.33 -4.85 -12.09
C THR A 363 12.83 -5.07 -10.67
N PHE A 364 12.48 -4.16 -9.77
CA PHE A 364 12.67 -4.33 -8.33
C PHE A 364 11.87 -5.53 -7.80
N TRP A 365 10.65 -5.73 -8.30
CA TRP A 365 9.79 -6.80 -7.85
C TRP A 365 10.27 -8.19 -8.27
N ASP A 366 10.73 -8.40 -9.51
CA ASP A 366 11.28 -9.70 -9.95
C ASP A 366 12.49 -10.13 -9.08
N ASP A 367 13.44 -9.22 -8.83
CA ASP A 367 14.59 -9.47 -7.94
C ASP A 367 14.16 -9.74 -6.49
N THR A 368 13.18 -8.99 -5.97
CA THR A 368 12.60 -9.22 -4.65
C THR A 368 11.92 -10.59 -4.58
N LEU A 369 11.12 -10.95 -5.59
CA LEU A 369 10.30 -12.14 -5.63
C LEU A 369 11.14 -13.41 -5.62
N VAL A 370 12.21 -13.47 -6.43
CA VAL A 370 13.18 -14.58 -6.42
C VAL A 370 13.80 -14.78 -5.03
N LYS A 371 14.11 -13.69 -4.32
CA LYS A 371 14.64 -13.73 -2.95
C LYS A 371 13.62 -14.24 -1.92
N LEU A 372 12.35 -13.87 -2.07
CA LEU A 372 11.26 -14.38 -1.22
C LEU A 372 10.96 -15.86 -1.50
N GLU A 373 10.92 -16.26 -2.77
CA GLU A 373 10.69 -17.65 -3.20
C GLU A 373 11.79 -18.57 -2.69
N MET A 374 13.05 -18.14 -2.73
CA MET A 374 14.18 -18.87 -2.15
C MET A 374 14.07 -18.99 -0.61
N PHE A 375 13.65 -17.93 0.10
CA PHE A 375 13.42 -18.01 1.55
C PHE A 375 12.26 -18.95 1.87
N TYR A 376 11.16 -18.88 1.13
CA TYR A 376 10.02 -19.78 1.33
C TYR A 376 10.41 -21.24 1.13
N THR A 377 11.09 -21.54 0.03
CA THR A 377 11.43 -22.91 -0.39
C THR A 377 12.51 -23.54 0.49
N ASN A 378 13.55 -22.77 0.84
CA ASN A 378 14.72 -23.32 1.54
C ASN A 378 14.66 -23.15 3.06
N ALA A 379 13.66 -22.45 3.60
CA ALA A 379 13.51 -22.24 5.04
C ALA A 379 12.09 -22.44 5.57
N VAL A 380 11.05 -21.89 4.92
CA VAL A 380 9.67 -21.99 5.43
C VAL A 380 9.08 -23.39 5.19
N LEU A 381 9.14 -23.91 3.96
CA LEU A 381 8.57 -25.23 3.64
C LEU A 381 9.19 -26.39 4.44
N PRO A 382 10.52 -26.50 4.62
CA PRO A 382 11.11 -27.49 5.51
C PRO A 382 10.61 -27.31 6.95
N TYR A 383 10.70 -26.09 7.50
CA TYR A 383 10.32 -25.82 8.88
C TYR A 383 8.83 -26.07 9.18
N VAL A 384 7.93 -25.90 8.20
CA VAL A 384 6.52 -26.26 8.32
C VAL A 384 6.35 -27.79 8.43
N ARG A 385 6.99 -28.55 7.52
CA ARG A 385 6.95 -30.03 7.49
C ARG A 385 7.60 -30.66 8.70
N ASP A 386 8.81 -30.23 9.04
CA ASP A 386 9.61 -30.73 10.18
C ASP A 386 8.93 -30.51 11.54
N ASN A 387 7.89 -29.67 11.58
CA ASN A 387 7.12 -29.34 12.79
C ASN A 387 5.67 -29.84 12.73
N GLY A 388 5.26 -30.57 11.67
CA GLY A 388 3.89 -31.04 11.49
C GLY A 388 2.85 -29.92 11.38
N LEU A 389 3.24 -28.77 10.81
CA LEU A 389 2.35 -27.63 10.56
C LEU A 389 1.67 -27.69 9.18
N ASP A 390 1.97 -28.71 8.38
CA ASP A 390 1.22 -29.11 7.21
C ASP A 390 0.05 -30.04 7.59
N VAL A 391 -1.17 -29.50 7.53
CA VAL A 391 -2.39 -30.29 7.74
C VAL A 391 -2.47 -31.37 6.66
N PRO A 392 -2.91 -32.62 6.95
CA PRO A 392 -2.84 -33.71 5.96
C PRO A 392 -3.52 -33.46 4.60
N ALA A 393 -4.54 -32.59 4.56
CA ALA A 393 -5.21 -32.15 3.33
C ALA A 393 -4.38 -31.18 2.45
N MET A 394 -3.18 -30.79 2.87
CA MET A 394 -2.29 -29.88 2.14
C MET A 394 -1.20 -30.58 1.32
N ARG A 395 -1.10 -31.91 1.39
CA ARG A 395 -0.21 -32.68 0.51
C ARG A 395 -0.84 -32.82 -0.88
N PRO A 396 -0.05 -32.74 -1.97
CA PRO A 396 -0.48 -33.29 -3.25
C PRO A 396 -0.82 -34.78 -3.08
N GLU A 397 -1.79 -35.29 -3.84
CA GLU A 397 -1.85 -36.73 -4.07
C GLU A 397 -0.65 -37.14 -4.94
N GLU A 398 -0.07 -38.31 -4.65
CA GLU A 398 1.25 -38.75 -5.14
C GLU A 398 1.22 -39.37 -6.55
#